data_AF-A0AAD8D205-F1
#
_entry.id   AF-A0AAD8D205-F1
#
_cell.length_a   1.000
_cell.length_b   1.000
_cell.length_c   1.000
_cell.angle_alpha   90.00
_cell.angle_beta   90.00
_cell.angle_gamma   90.00
#
_symmetry.space_group_name_H-M   'P 1'
#
loop_
_entity.id
_entity.type
_entity.pdbx_description
1 polymer ?
#
loop_
_entity_poly.entity_id
_entity_poly.type
_entity_poly.pdbx_seq_one_letter_code
_entity_poly.pdbx_strand_id
1 'polypeptide(L)'
;MTLKERATFFSLTEQELIMKSFEEYKNIITTKCNTAAAAKSREEAWKKIADKLNVNNPMGIKWTWQQVKVKYKNIIQSGKCEKRMERQKTGGGPAAPDFTPAEQLALQHNRGRPMMEGIAGGSSSEEAGSSVRRSYVKGKCTSISELSQNS
;
A
#
# COMPACT_ATOMS: atom_id res chain seq x y z
N MET A 1 -34.04 -23.97 0.14
CA MET A 1 -32.99 -23.47 1.06
C MET A 1 -31.91 -22.82 0.21
N THR A 2 -31.89 -21.49 0.11
CA THR A 2 -30.79 -20.76 -0.52
C THR A 2 -29.60 -20.83 0.44
N LEU A 3 -28.74 -21.83 0.25
CA LEU A 3 -27.43 -21.86 0.91
C LEU A 3 -26.77 -20.52 0.59
N LYS A 4 -26.55 -19.70 1.62
CA LYS A 4 -25.75 -18.50 1.50
C LYS A 4 -24.37 -18.99 1.08
N GLU A 5 -24.11 -18.93 -0.22
CA GLU A 5 -22.91 -19.46 -0.85
C GLU A 5 -21.73 -18.89 -0.08
N ARG A 6 -20.90 -19.77 0.48
CA ARG A 6 -19.62 -19.35 1.04
C ARG A 6 -18.90 -18.60 -0.09
N ALA A 7 -18.31 -17.45 0.23
CA ALA A 7 -17.52 -16.71 -0.75
C ALA A 7 -16.54 -17.68 -1.42
N THR A 8 -16.71 -17.88 -2.72
CA THR A 8 -15.80 -18.72 -3.50
C THR A 8 -14.44 -18.03 -3.52
N PHE A 9 -13.40 -18.74 -3.10
CA PHE A 9 -12.04 -18.24 -3.08
C PHE A 9 -11.29 -18.71 -4.33
N PHE A 10 -10.29 -17.94 -4.76
CA PHE A 10 -9.34 -18.40 -5.77
C PHE A 10 -8.48 -19.53 -5.18
N SER A 11 -8.47 -20.68 -5.84
CA SER A 11 -7.55 -21.79 -5.54
C SER A 11 -6.09 -21.37 -5.77
N LEU A 12 -5.13 -22.13 -5.23
CA LEU A 12 -3.70 -21.85 -5.43
C LEU A 12 -3.32 -21.91 -6.91
N THR A 13 -3.80 -22.91 -7.65
CA THR A 13 -3.57 -23.06 -9.09
C THR A 13 -4.07 -21.86 -9.88
N GLU A 14 -5.27 -21.34 -9.55
CA GLU A 14 -5.78 -20.11 -10.17
C GLU A 14 -4.93 -18.89 -9.81
N GLN A 15 -4.46 -18.79 -8.56
CA GLN A 15 -3.57 -17.70 -8.14
C GLN A 15 -2.24 -17.72 -8.89
N GLU A 16 -1.62 -18.90 -9.07
CA GLU A 16 -0.41 -19.07 -9.88
C GLU A 16 -0.67 -18.71 -11.35
N LEU A 17 -1.81 -19.14 -11.90
CA LEU A 17 -2.19 -18.82 -13.27
C LEU A 17 -2.41 -17.30 -13.47
N ILE A 18 -2.98 -16.60 -12.48
CA ILE A 18 -3.08 -15.13 -12.48
C ILE A 18 -1.68 -14.51 -12.56
N MET A 19 -0.75 -14.96 -11.72
CA MET A 19 0.61 -14.43 -11.66
C MET A 19 1.37 -14.65 -12.97
N LYS A 20 1.29 -15.87 -13.52
CA LYS A 20 1.95 -16.23 -14.78
C LYS A 20 1.37 -15.46 -15.97
N SER A 21 0.04 -15.43 -16.08
CA SER A 21 -0.63 -14.74 -17.19
C SER A 21 -0.43 -13.22 -17.12
N PHE A 22 -0.32 -12.64 -15.92
CA PHE A 22 -0.01 -11.22 -15.78
C PHE A 22 1.35 -10.86 -16.40
N GLU A 23 2.37 -11.70 -16.24
CA GLU A 23 3.71 -11.42 -16.77
C GLU A 23 3.70 -11.30 -18.31
N GLU A 24 2.85 -12.07 -19.00
CA GLU A 24 2.65 -11.97 -20.46
C GLU A 24 2.10 -10.59 -20.88
N TYR A 25 1.17 -10.02 -20.11
CA TYR A 25 0.50 -8.75 -20.42
C TYR A 25 1.07 -7.56 -19.66
N LYS A 26 2.13 -7.76 -18.89
CA LYS A 26 2.69 -6.77 -17.96
C LYS A 26 3.00 -5.44 -18.64
N ASN A 27 3.67 -5.48 -19.79
CA ASN A 27 4.00 -4.27 -20.54
C ASN A 27 2.75 -3.42 -20.83
N ILE A 28 1.65 -4.03 -21.28
CA ILE A 28 0.40 -3.31 -21.58
C ILE A 28 -0.22 -2.75 -20.29
N ILE A 29 -0.25 -3.56 -19.22
CA ILE A 29 -0.91 -3.20 -17.96
C ILE A 29 -0.13 -2.12 -17.20
N THR A 30 1.21 -2.17 -17.20
CA THR A 30 2.07 -1.25 -16.43
C THR A 30 2.52 -0.03 -17.21
N THR A 31 2.33 0.00 -18.54
CA THR A 31 2.69 1.17 -19.36
C THR A 31 2.01 2.43 -18.83
N LYS A 32 2.76 3.52 -18.71
CA LYS A 32 2.26 4.83 -18.25
C LYS A 32 1.66 5.61 -19.43
N CYS A 33 0.45 5.25 -19.84
CA CYS A 33 -0.31 5.98 -20.87
C CYS A 33 -1.77 6.20 -20.42
N ASN A 34 -2.30 7.42 -20.52
CA ASN A 34 -3.65 7.75 -20.03
C ASN A 34 -4.68 7.88 -21.15
N THR A 35 -4.33 7.56 -22.39
CA THR A 35 -5.30 7.66 -23.49
C THR A 35 -6.45 6.66 -23.30
N ALA A 36 -7.64 7.02 -23.80
CA ALA A 36 -8.81 6.14 -23.75
C ALA A 36 -8.52 4.79 -24.43
N ALA A 37 -7.76 4.79 -25.52
CA ALA A 37 -7.28 3.57 -26.18
C ALA A 37 -6.41 2.71 -25.25
N ALA A 38 -5.46 3.30 -24.53
CA ALA A 38 -4.63 2.57 -23.57
C ALA A 38 -5.47 2.00 -22.42
N ALA A 39 -6.49 2.72 -21.94
CA ALA A 39 -7.41 2.20 -20.93
C ALA A 39 -8.15 0.94 -21.42
N LYS A 40 -8.67 0.97 -22.65
CA LYS A 40 -9.33 -0.18 -23.29
C LYS A 40 -8.39 -1.37 -23.45
N SER A 41 -7.17 -1.15 -23.94
CA SER A 41 -6.18 -2.24 -24.11
C SER A 41 -5.82 -2.90 -22.77
N ARG A 42 -5.75 -2.15 -21.67
CA ARG A 42 -5.54 -2.74 -20.33
C ARG A 42 -6.74 -3.58 -19.89
N GLU A 43 -7.96 -3.09 -20.11
CA GLU A 43 -9.16 -3.85 -19.77
C GLU A 43 -9.23 -5.15 -20.57
N GLU A 44 -8.96 -5.10 -21.87
CA GLU A 44 -8.87 -6.28 -22.74
C GLU A 44 -7.81 -7.27 -22.26
N ALA A 45 -6.64 -6.79 -21.85
CA ALA A 45 -5.61 -7.65 -21.26
C ALA A 45 -6.11 -8.37 -20.00
N TRP A 46 -6.79 -7.66 -19.09
CA TRP A 46 -7.39 -8.28 -17.90
C TRP A 46 -8.52 -9.27 -18.25
N LYS A 47 -9.32 -8.98 -19.28
CA LYS A 47 -10.35 -9.91 -19.80
C LYS A 47 -9.73 -11.19 -20.31
N LYS A 48 -8.66 -11.11 -21.12
CA LYS A 48 -7.94 -12.31 -21.62
C LYS A 48 -7.40 -13.18 -20.48
N ILE A 49 -6.92 -12.57 -19.39
CA ILE A 49 -6.50 -13.32 -18.19
C ILE A 49 -7.69 -14.02 -17.54
N ALA A 50 -8.83 -13.33 -17.40
CA ALA A 50 -10.05 -13.91 -16.86
C ALA A 50 -10.59 -15.05 -17.73
N ASP A 51 -10.58 -14.90 -19.05
CA ASP A 51 -11.01 -15.94 -19.99
C ASP A 51 -10.11 -17.18 -19.88
N LYS A 52 -8.79 -16.99 -19.82
CA LYS A 52 -7.84 -18.08 -19.55
C LYS A 52 -8.18 -18.80 -18.23
N LEU A 53 -8.47 -18.07 -17.15
CA LEU A 53 -8.84 -18.68 -15.87
C LEU A 53 -10.14 -19.46 -15.97
N ASN A 54 -11.15 -18.89 -16.61
CA ASN A 54 -12.47 -19.51 -16.75
C ASN A 54 -12.43 -20.79 -17.57
N VAL A 55 -11.59 -20.86 -18.60
CA VAL A 55 -11.36 -22.09 -19.40
C VAL A 55 -10.67 -23.18 -18.56
N ASN A 56 -9.75 -22.80 -17.68
CA ASN A 56 -9.00 -23.73 -16.84
C ASN A 56 -9.73 -24.07 -15.52
N ASN A 57 -10.93 -23.53 -15.28
CA ASN A 57 -11.63 -23.73 -14.02
C ASN A 57 -12.58 -24.95 -14.09
N PRO A 58 -12.26 -26.05 -13.38
CA PRO A 58 -13.13 -27.24 -13.36
C PRO A 58 -14.42 -27.03 -12.57
N MET A 59 -14.51 -25.98 -11.73
CA MET A 59 -15.68 -25.72 -10.89
C MET A 59 -16.79 -24.93 -11.59
N GLY A 60 -16.59 -24.52 -12.85
CA GLY A 60 -17.58 -23.75 -13.62
C GLY A 60 -17.86 -22.34 -13.08
N ILE A 61 -17.09 -21.87 -12.08
CA ILE A 61 -17.19 -20.53 -11.53
C ILE A 61 -16.57 -19.56 -12.52
N LYS A 62 -17.31 -18.50 -12.89
CA LYS A 62 -16.84 -17.47 -13.80
C LYS A 62 -16.29 -16.30 -13.02
N TRP A 63 -14.99 -16.05 -13.18
CA TRP A 63 -14.32 -14.88 -12.66
C TRP A 63 -14.44 -13.72 -13.63
N THR A 64 -14.81 -12.56 -13.10
CA THR A 64 -14.75 -11.29 -13.84
C THR A 64 -13.33 -10.74 -13.83
N TRP A 65 -12.96 -10.00 -14.88
CA TRP A 65 -11.65 -9.35 -14.98
C TRP A 65 -11.36 -8.39 -13.81
N GLN A 66 -12.40 -7.81 -13.21
CA GLN A 66 -12.28 -6.96 -12.03
C GLN A 66 -11.87 -7.76 -10.79
N GLN A 67 -12.49 -8.92 -10.53
CA GLN A 67 -12.13 -9.81 -9.42
C GLN A 67 -10.70 -10.32 -9.57
N VAL A 68 -10.32 -10.72 -10.78
CA VAL A 68 -8.95 -11.15 -11.11
C VAL A 68 -7.95 -10.05 -10.81
N LYS A 69 -8.23 -8.82 -11.24
CA LYS A 69 -7.40 -7.63 -10.96
C LYS A 69 -7.28 -7.36 -9.46
N VAL A 70 -8.38 -7.42 -8.71
CA VAL A 70 -8.37 -7.25 -7.24
C VAL A 70 -7.52 -8.33 -6.59
N LYS A 71 -7.69 -9.60 -6.98
CA LYS A 71 -6.92 -10.71 -6.42
C LYS A 71 -5.43 -10.55 -6.69
N TYR A 72 -5.04 -10.20 -7.92
CA TYR A 72 -3.64 -9.91 -8.25
C TYR A 72 -3.06 -8.81 -7.35
N LYS A 73 -3.77 -7.68 -7.22
CA LYS A 73 -3.33 -6.58 -6.36
C LYS A 73 -3.13 -7.03 -4.91
N ASN A 74 -4.07 -7.83 -4.39
CA ASN A 74 -3.99 -8.37 -3.03
C ASN A 74 -2.77 -9.27 -2.86
N ILE A 75 -2.47 -10.17 -3.82
CA ILE A 75 -1.27 -11.04 -3.78
C ILE A 75 0.02 -10.20 -3.71
N ILE A 76 0.16 -9.22 -4.61
CA ILE A 76 1.34 -8.35 -4.64
C ILE A 76 1.47 -7.53 -3.35
N GLN A 77 0.34 -7.05 -2.81
CA GLN A 77 0.33 -6.25 -1.60
C GLN A 77 0.66 -7.09 -0.36
N SER A 78 0.11 -8.31 -0.26
CA SER A 78 0.41 -9.27 0.80
C SER A 78 1.91 -9.59 0.86
N GLY A 79 2.55 -9.86 -0.29
CA GLY A 79 4.00 -10.10 -0.32
C GLY A 79 4.85 -8.88 0.07
N LYS A 80 4.41 -7.67 -0.30
CA LYS A 80 5.09 -6.42 0.10
C LYS A 80 4.92 -6.10 1.59
N CYS A 81 3.72 -6.30 2.14
CA CYS A 81 3.47 -6.01 3.55
C CYS A 81 4.21 -6.98 4.45
N GLU A 82 4.27 -8.28 4.12
CA GLU A 82 5.08 -9.25 4.84
C GLU A 82 6.55 -8.83 4.89
N LYS A 83 7.15 -8.50 3.73
CA LYS A 83 8.53 -8.00 3.67
C LYS A 83 8.75 -6.70 4.46
N ARG A 84 7.76 -5.82 4.53
CA ARG A 84 7.82 -4.59 5.35
C ARG A 84 7.74 -4.92 6.85
N MET A 85 6.88 -5.86 7.25
CA MET A 85 6.78 -6.31 8.64
C MET A 85 8.08 -7.00 9.09
N GLU A 86 8.69 -7.82 8.24
CA GLU A 86 10.01 -8.42 8.53
C GLU A 86 11.10 -7.35 8.70
N ARG A 87 11.13 -6.29 7.88
CA ARG A 87 12.05 -5.16 8.08
C ARG A 87 11.76 -4.36 9.35
N GLN A 88 10.50 -4.32 9.80
CA GLN A 88 10.11 -3.65 11.04
C GLN A 88 10.39 -4.49 12.29
N LYS A 89 10.62 -5.81 12.16
CA LYS A 89 11.10 -6.66 13.26
C LYS A 89 12.58 -6.45 13.57
N THR A 90 13.35 -5.80 12.68
CA THR A 90 14.68 -5.28 12.99
C THR A 90 14.53 -3.83 13.45
N GLY A 91 14.41 -3.65 14.77
CA GLY A 91 14.28 -2.35 15.40
C GLY A 91 15.38 -1.39 14.96
N GLY A 92 14.99 -0.16 14.59
CA GLY A 92 15.90 0.88 14.15
C GLY A 92 16.86 1.31 15.26
N GLY A 93 18.13 0.96 15.10
CA GLY A 93 19.27 1.59 15.76
C GLY A 93 20.47 1.48 14.82
N PRO A 94 21.30 2.54 14.68
CA PRO A 94 22.53 2.44 13.91
C PRO A 94 23.43 1.35 14.52
N ALA A 95 24.15 0.63 13.66
CA ALA A 95 25.12 -0.37 14.08
C ALA A 95 26.10 0.25 15.09
N ALA A 96 26.24 -0.35 16.26
CA ALA A 96 27.26 0.07 17.23
C ALA A 96 28.64 -0.14 16.56
N PRO A 97 29.48 0.90 16.45
CA PRO A 97 30.88 0.69 16.09
C PRO A 97 31.59 0.05 17.28
N ASP A 98 32.40 -0.97 17.00
CA ASP A 98 33.29 -1.58 17.96
C ASP A 98 34.19 -0.49 18.58
N PHE A 99 34.19 -0.39 19.91
CA PHE A 99 34.90 0.63 20.67
C PHE A 99 36.33 0.81 20.14
N THR A 100 36.61 1.98 19.59
CA THR A 100 37.93 2.28 19.03
C THR A 100 38.89 2.66 20.17
N PRO A 101 40.22 2.45 20.01
CA PRO A 101 41.21 2.91 21.00
C PRO A 101 41.10 4.39 21.39
N ALA A 102 40.44 5.21 20.55
CA ALA A 102 40.15 6.61 20.81
C ALA A 102 39.17 6.83 21.98
N GLU A 103 38.18 5.95 22.21
CA GLU A 103 37.26 6.05 23.35
C GLU A 103 37.95 5.70 24.67
N GLN A 104 38.89 4.76 24.64
CA GLN A 104 39.68 4.41 25.83
C GLN A 104 40.63 5.55 26.24
N LEU A 105 41.14 6.33 25.28
CA LEU A 105 41.93 7.54 25.54
C LEU A 105 41.08 8.70 26.12
N ALA A 106 39.79 8.79 25.76
CA ALA A 106 38.89 9.83 26.28
C ALA A 106 38.59 9.66 27.80
N LEU A 107 38.60 8.43 28.31
CA LEU A 107 38.44 8.14 29.74
C LEU A 107 39.63 8.62 30.59
N GLN A 108 40.83 8.72 30.02
CA GLN A 108 42.04 9.10 30.75
C GLN A 108 42.13 10.61 31.05
N HIS A 109 41.35 11.45 30.36
CA HIS A 109 41.31 12.91 30.54
C HIS A 109 40.09 13.36 31.39
N ASN A 110 39.80 12.67 32.48
CA ASN A 110 38.75 13.08 33.44
C ASN A 110 39.23 13.11 34.90
N ARG A 111 40.52 13.39 35.14
CA ARG A 111 40.96 13.87 36.46
C ARG A 111 40.87 15.40 36.50
N GLY A 112 39.70 15.90 36.93
CA GLY A 112 39.58 17.26 37.45
C GLY A 112 38.70 18.25 36.68
N ARG A 113 37.53 17.85 36.17
CA ARG A 113 36.47 18.84 35.84
C ARG A 113 35.30 18.74 36.83
N PRO A 114 34.73 19.87 37.28
CA PRO A 114 33.70 19.89 38.32
C PRO A 114 32.43 19.20 37.84
N MET A 115 31.79 18.41 38.71
CA MET A 115 30.41 17.95 38.53
C MET A 115 29.52 19.17 38.30
N MET A 116 28.88 19.26 37.12
CA MET A 116 27.78 20.19 36.92
C MET A 116 26.47 19.42 37.01
N GLU A 117 25.64 19.92 37.90
CA GLU A 117 24.38 19.39 38.40
C GLU A 117 23.37 19.14 37.27
N GLY A 118 22.63 18.03 37.37
CA GLY A 118 21.71 17.57 36.33
C GLY A 118 20.61 18.58 36.04
N ILE A 119 20.24 18.71 34.76
CA ILE A 119 19.04 19.43 34.37
C ILE A 119 17.81 18.69 34.90
N ALA A 120 17.13 19.32 35.84
CA ALA A 120 15.90 18.83 36.44
C ALA A 120 14.72 19.02 35.49
N GLY A 121 13.86 18.00 35.43
CA GLY A 121 12.44 18.16 35.16
C GLY A 121 12.02 18.06 33.70
N GLY A 122 11.55 16.86 33.31
CA GLY A 122 10.60 16.72 32.23
C GLY A 122 9.34 17.51 32.59
N SER A 123 9.03 18.54 31.80
CA SER A 123 7.79 19.28 31.91
C SER A 123 6.79 18.70 30.93
N SER A 124 5.80 17.96 31.45
CA SER A 124 4.54 17.70 30.76
C SER A 124 3.76 19.02 30.77
N SER A 125 3.61 19.66 29.60
CA SER A 125 2.72 20.81 29.45
C SER A 125 1.47 20.39 28.70
N GLU A 126 0.42 20.22 29.47
CA GLU A 126 -0.96 20.29 29.02
C GLU A 126 -1.39 21.77 28.96
N GLU A 127 -2.22 22.07 27.96
CA GLU A 127 -3.18 23.19 27.86
C GLU A 127 -2.81 24.48 27.08
N ALA A 128 -3.86 24.95 26.38
CA ALA A 128 -4.11 26.28 25.81
C ALA A 128 -3.54 26.64 24.42
N GLY A 129 -4.27 26.20 23.39
CA GLY A 129 -4.29 26.85 22.07
C GLY A 129 -5.72 27.20 21.66
N SER A 130 -6.20 28.38 22.05
CA SER A 130 -7.42 28.98 21.51
C SER A 130 -7.08 29.77 20.24
N SER A 131 -7.31 29.21 19.04
CA SER A 131 -7.64 30.04 17.87
C SER A 131 -8.16 29.25 16.67
N VAL A 132 -9.28 29.75 16.15
CA VAL A 132 -9.89 29.52 14.84
C VAL A 132 -10.70 28.22 14.67
N ARG A 133 -12.03 28.40 14.79
CA ARG A 133 -13.07 27.52 14.28
C ARG A 133 -12.75 27.10 12.85
N ARG A 134 -12.50 25.81 12.63
CA ARG A 134 -12.41 25.24 11.29
C ARG A 134 -13.83 25.01 10.76
N SER A 135 -14.39 26.03 10.12
CA SER A 135 -15.66 25.93 9.42
C SER A 135 -15.53 24.90 8.30
N TYR A 136 -16.35 23.84 8.35
CA TYR A 136 -16.47 22.87 7.26
C TYR A 136 -17.00 23.61 6.02
N VAL A 137 -16.18 23.73 4.99
CA VAL A 137 -16.70 24.13 3.67
C VAL A 137 -17.46 22.92 3.13
N LYS A 138 -18.77 22.93 3.36
CA LYS A 138 -19.74 22.09 2.65
C LYS A 138 -19.63 22.45 1.17
N GLY A 139 -18.90 21.66 0.40
CA GLY A 139 -18.90 21.77 -1.05
C GLY A 139 -20.33 21.65 -1.56
N LYS A 140 -20.91 22.78 -1.96
CA LYS A 140 -22.11 22.83 -2.78
C LYS A 140 -21.72 22.22 -4.12
N CYS A 141 -22.30 21.07 -4.45
CA CYS A 141 -22.36 20.58 -5.81
C CYS A 141 -23.38 21.48 -6.52
N THR A 142 -22.90 22.57 -7.13
CA THR A 142 -23.72 23.40 -8.00
C THR A 142 -23.71 22.80 -9.39
N SER A 143 -24.85 22.24 -9.78
CA SER A 143 -25.24 21.95 -11.15
C SER A 143 -25.11 23.20 -12.02
N ILE A 144 -24.37 23.08 -13.13
CA ILE A 144 -24.45 23.90 -14.35
C ILE A 144 -23.87 22.95 -15.43
N SER A 145 -24.50 22.61 -16.57
CA SER A 145 -25.53 23.29 -17.36
C SER A 145 -26.28 22.26 -18.21
N GLU A 146 -27.60 22.32 -18.19
CA GLU A 146 -28.48 21.76 -19.22
C GLU A 146 -28.81 22.90 -20.19
N LEU A 147 -28.23 22.87 -21.38
CA LEU A 147 -28.60 23.72 -22.53
C LEU A 147 -28.23 22.94 -23.80
N SER A 148 -29.19 22.20 -24.33
CA SER A 148 -29.26 21.93 -25.77
C SER A 148 -30.72 22.07 -26.19
N GLN A 149 -31.01 23.20 -26.82
CA GLN A 149 -32.19 23.39 -27.64
C GLN A 149 -32.13 22.37 -28.78
N ASN A 150 -33.16 21.57 -28.95
CA ASN A 150 -33.33 20.78 -30.17
C ASN A 150 -34.81 20.85 -30.58
N SER A 151 -35.00 21.54 -31.72
CA SER A 151 -36.14 21.52 -32.66
C SER A 151 -37.41 22.26 -32.25
#